data_AF-A0A4D4M1B3-F1
#
_entry.id   AF-A0A4D4M1B3-F1
#
_cell.length_a   1.000
_cell.length_b   1.000
_cell.length_c   1.000
_cell.angle_alpha   90.00
_cell.angle_beta   90.00
_cell.angle_gamma   90.00
#
_symmetry.space_group_name_H-M   'P 1'
#
loop_
_entity.id
_entity.type
_entity.pdbx_description
1 polymer ?
#
loop_
_entity_poly.entity_id
_entity_poly.type
_entity_poly.pdbx_seq_one_letter_code
_entity_poly.pdbx_strand_id
1 'polypeptide(L)' 'MSDLRHYLSLSAEELSAPLWTFPPLDVSLVQRARRRVLNADPELYSHALLAEADERVTELAETE' A
#
# COMPACT_ATOMS: atom_id res chain seq x y z
N MET A 1 -4.04 -18.70 -0.39
CA MET A 1 -3.37 -17.78 -1.34
C MET A 1 -4.44 -16.91 -1.96
N SER A 2 -4.27 -15.60 -1.89
CA SER A 2 -5.21 -14.63 -2.48
C SER A 2 -4.99 -14.52 -3.99
N ASP A 3 -5.97 -13.97 -4.71
CA ASP A 3 -5.82 -13.62 -6.13
C ASP A 3 -5.89 -12.09 -6.32
N LEU A 4 -5.54 -11.61 -7.51
CA LEU A 4 -5.59 -10.17 -7.80
C LEU A 4 -7.03 -9.61 -7.75
N ARG A 5 -8.05 -10.43 -8.03
CA ARG A 5 -9.45 -9.96 -8.09
C ARG A 5 -9.96 -9.57 -6.72
N HIS A 6 -9.54 -10.30 -5.69
CA HIS A 6 -9.81 -9.96 -4.30
C HIS A 6 -9.39 -8.51 -3.99
N TYR A 7 -8.14 -8.13 -4.28
CA TYR A 7 -7.66 -6.77 -4.02
C TYR A 7 -8.27 -5.70 -4.94
N LEU A 8 -8.66 -6.07 -6.16
CA LEU A 8 -9.36 -5.15 -7.06
C LEU A 8 -10.81 -4.86 -6.64
N SER A 9 -11.38 -5.68 -5.76
CA SER A 9 -12.72 -5.44 -5.19
C SER A 9 -12.72 -4.55 -3.95
N LEU A 10 -11.54 -4.25 -3.39
CA LEU A 10 -11.41 -3.34 -2.25
C LEU A 10 -11.63 -1.90 -2.67
N SER A 11 -12.11 -1.09 -1.73
CA SER A 11 -12.22 0.36 -1.88
C SER A 11 -10.85 1.04 -1.95
N ALA A 12 -10.83 2.27 -2.47
CA ALA A 12 -9.61 3.08 -2.52
C ALA A 12 -9.04 3.38 -1.11
N GLU A 13 -9.92 3.55 -0.13
CA GLU A 13 -9.54 3.75 1.27
C GLU A 13 -8.89 2.50 1.87
N GLU A 14 -9.47 1.32 1.65
CA GLU A 14 -8.85 0.07 2.09
C GLU A 14 -7.49 -0.17 1.43
N LEU A 15 -7.37 0.17 0.14
CA LEU A 15 -6.11 0.03 -0.58
C LEU A 15 -5.05 1.06 -0.17
N SER A 16 -5.40 2.17 0.47
CA SER A 16 -4.45 3.20 0.91
C SER A 16 -3.79 2.90 2.26
N ALA A 17 -4.27 1.87 2.99
CA ALA A 17 -3.67 1.41 4.24
C ALA A 17 -2.19 1.01 4.09
N PRO A 18 -1.35 0.95 5.12
CA PRO A 18 0.06 0.55 4.97
C PRO A 18 0.25 -0.88 4.43
N LEU A 19 1.34 -1.17 3.68
CA LEU A 19 1.56 -2.50 3.06
C LEU A 19 1.67 -3.64 4.07
N TRP A 20 2.16 -3.38 5.28
CA TRP A 20 2.27 -4.38 6.36
C TRP A 20 0.91 -4.82 6.92
N THR A 21 -0.17 -4.08 6.64
CA THR A 21 -1.54 -4.51 6.99
C THR A 21 -2.03 -5.66 6.10
N PHE A 22 -1.34 -5.90 4.98
CA PHE A 22 -1.66 -6.97 4.03
C PHE A 22 -0.76 -8.19 4.25
N PRO A 23 -1.20 -9.39 3.81
CA PRO A 23 -0.37 -10.58 3.86
C PRO A 23 0.96 -10.36 3.10
N PRO A 24 2.12 -10.72 3.69
CA PRO A 24 3.43 -10.41 3.11
C PRO A 24 3.67 -11.09 1.75
N LEU A 25 3.04 -12.26 1.52
CA LEU A 25 3.11 -12.98 0.24
C LEU A 25 2.30 -12.29 -0.87
N ASP A 26 1.37 -11.40 -0.52
CA ASP A 26 0.43 -10.78 -1.43
C ASP A 26 0.81 -9.33 -1.79
N VAL A 27 1.95 -8.82 -1.28
CA VAL A 27 2.43 -7.44 -1.53
C VAL A 27 2.44 -7.07 -3.01
N SER A 28 2.91 -7.98 -3.87
CA SER A 28 2.94 -7.75 -5.32
C SER A 28 1.55 -7.62 -5.96
N LEU A 29 0.54 -8.27 -5.39
CA LEU A 29 -0.86 -8.18 -5.82
C LEU A 29 -1.47 -6.86 -5.35
N VAL A 30 -1.23 -6.48 -4.09
CA VAL A 30 -1.70 -5.22 -3.50
C VAL A 30 -1.14 -4.02 -4.26
N GLN A 31 0.16 -4.00 -4.55
CA GLN A 31 0.77 -2.91 -5.35
C GLN A 31 0.16 -2.79 -6.76
N ARG A 32 -0.17 -3.92 -7.40
CA ARG A 32 -0.87 -3.91 -8.70
C ARG A 32 -2.30 -3.38 -8.59
N ALA A 33 -3.01 -3.72 -7.52
CA ALA A 33 -4.35 -3.20 -7.25
C ALA A 33 -4.31 -1.68 -7.00
N ARG A 34 -3.37 -1.19 -6.17
CA ARG A 34 -3.13 0.26 -5.95
C ARG A 34 -2.91 1.00 -7.25
N ARG A 35 -2.01 0.52 -8.10
CA ARG A 35 -1.72 1.17 -9.39
C ARG A 35 -2.94 1.22 -10.32
N ARG A 36 -3.92 0.32 -10.16
CA ARG A 36 -5.12 0.31 -11.00
C ARG A 36 -6.25 1.14 -10.41
N VAL A 37 -6.43 1.10 -9.09
CA VAL A 37 -7.54 1.74 -8.39
C VAL A 37 -7.18 3.16 -7.95
N LEU A 38 -6.00 3.36 -7.38
CA LEU A 38 -5.54 4.65 -6.86
C LEU A 38 -4.90 5.54 -7.92
N ASN A 39 -4.43 5.04 -9.07
CA ASN A 39 -3.92 5.91 -10.14
C ASN A 39 -5.00 6.86 -10.70
N ALA A 40 -6.28 6.57 -10.47
CA ALA A 40 -7.38 7.47 -10.81
C ALA A 40 -7.53 8.63 -9.79
N ASP A 41 -6.91 8.51 -8.61
CA ASP A 41 -6.95 9.49 -7.52
C ASP A 41 -5.52 9.78 -7.00
N PRO A 42 -4.86 10.83 -7.53
CA PRO A 42 -3.49 11.18 -7.18
C PRO A 42 -3.27 11.51 -5.70
N GLU A 43 -4.29 12.01 -5.00
CA GLU A 43 -4.19 12.35 -3.57
C GLU A 43 -4.13 11.08 -2.72
N LEU A 44 -5.01 10.12 -2.99
CA LEU A 44 -4.99 8.82 -2.30
C LEU A 44 -3.76 7.99 -2.65
N TYR A 45 -3.27 8.06 -3.90
CA TYR A 45 -2.03 7.40 -4.29
C TYR A 45 -0.82 7.98 -3.56
N SER A 46 -0.76 9.31 -3.40
CA SER A 46 0.29 9.98 -2.64
C SER A 46 0.23 9.64 -1.16
N HIS A 47 -0.97 9.55 -0.58
CA HIS A 47 -1.14 9.13 0.82
C HIS A 47 -0.66 7.69 1.05
N ALA A 48 -0.96 6.77 0.14
CA ALA A 48 -0.48 5.39 0.21
C ALA A 48 1.05 5.30 0.14
N LEU A 49 1.69 6.11 -0.70
CA LEU A 49 3.15 6.18 -0.80
C LEU A 49 3.80 6.85 0.43
N LEU A 50 3.16 7.86 1.01
CA LEU A 50 3.63 8.52 2.24
C LEU A 50 3.53 7.59 3.45
N ALA A 51 2.44 6.84 3.57
CA ALA A 51 2.29 5.79 4.59
C ALA A 51 3.35 4.68 4.45
N GLU A 52 3.86 4.42 3.24
CA GLU A 52 4.99 3.52 3.00
C GLU A 52 6.35 4.17 3.35
N ALA A 53 6.48 5.48 3.26
CA ALA A 53 7.73 6.20 3.53
C ALA A 53 7.99 6.41 5.04
N ASP A 54 6.93 6.49 5.85
CA ASP A 54 7.02 6.81 7.29
C ASP A 54 7.75 5.72 8.09
N GLU A 55 7.77 4.46 7.63
CA GLU A 55 8.54 3.37 8.26
C GLU A 55 10.05 3.43 8.00
N ARG A 56 10.52 4.10 6.93
CA ARG A 56 11.97 4.19 6.63
C ARG A 56 12.68 5.30 7.39
N VAL A 57 11.94 6.24 7.97
CA VAL A 57 12.51 7.38 8.70
C VAL A 57 12.79 7.01 10.16
N THR A 58 12.04 6.10 10.75
CA THR A 58 12.23 5.69 12.16
C THR A 58 13.45 4.78 12.36
N GLU A 59 13.83 3.96 11.37
CA GLU A 59 15.02 3.08 11.48
C GLU A 59 16.37 3.84 11.48
N LEU A 60 16.44 5.04 10.90
CA LEU A 60 17.68 5.82 10.84
C LEU A 60 17.93 6.67 12.10
N ALA A 61 16.90 6.90 12.93
CA ALA A 61 17.01 7.74 14.12
C ALA A 61 17.50 6.99 15.38
N GLU A 62 17.54 5.65 15.34
CA GLU A 62 17.97 4.82 16.49
C GLU A 62 19.41 4.30 16.36
N THR A 63 20.16 4.73 15.33
CA THR A 63 21.57 4.33 15.10
C THR A 63 22.62 5.39 15.47
N GLU A 64 22.25 6.44 16.21
CA GLU A 64 23.21 7.41 16.78
C GLU A 64 23.31 7.33 18.31
#